data_AF-A0A6P6R084-F1
#
_entry.id   AF-A0A6P6R084-F1
#
_cell.length_a   1.000
_cell.length_b   1.000
_cell.length_c   1.000
_cell.angle_alpha   90.00
_cell.angle_beta   90.00
_cell.angle_gamma   90.00
#
_symmetry.space_group_name_H-M   'P 1'
#
loop_
_entity.id
_entity.type
_entity.pdbx_description
1 polymer ?
#
loop_
_entity_poly.entity_id
_entity_poly.type
_entity_poly.pdbx_seq_one_letter_code
_entity_poly.pdbx_strand_id
1 'polypeptide(L)'
;MAALVRISYVCHRGVSPLLFRSSSLIRPLAVQKDRDCPYHLISAKIHATPSNYGSGSKAASLHWTGERILSIALLGLAPMAYFYPVPAVDYTLAAALTLHGHWGLGQVLTDYVHGDSKIKMANAGLFLLSSVTFAGLCYFNYHDVGICKAVALLWSK
;
A
#
# COMPACT_ATOMS: atom_id res chain seq x y z
N MET A 1 7.24 1.83 -16.70
CA MET A 1 7.36 3.23 -17.13
C MET A 1 6.24 4.02 -16.49
N ALA A 2 6.58 5.11 -15.81
CA ALA A 2 5.76 6.31 -15.72
C ALA A 2 6.77 7.44 -15.69
N ALA A 3 6.99 8.05 -16.86
CA ALA A 3 7.95 9.11 -17.04
C ALA A 3 7.38 10.41 -16.45
N LEU A 4 8.05 10.96 -15.44
CA LEU A 4 7.94 12.37 -15.10
C LEU A 4 9.32 12.99 -15.32
N VAL A 5 9.43 13.68 -16.45
CA VAL A 5 10.55 14.52 -16.84
C VAL A 5 10.74 15.59 -15.76
N ARG A 6 11.82 15.52 -15.00
CA ARG A 6 12.24 16.58 -14.07
C ARG A 6 13.44 17.30 -14.70
N ILE A 7 13.17 18.41 -15.37
CA ILE A 7 14.21 19.37 -15.78
C ILE A 7 14.81 19.94 -14.48
N SER A 8 16.02 19.50 -14.14
CA SER A 8 16.83 20.10 -13.09
C SER A 8 18.00 20.81 -13.75
N TYR A 9 17.92 22.13 -13.86
CA TYR A 9 19.03 22.97 -14.29
C TYR A 9 19.23 24.08 -13.26
N VAL A 10 19.95 23.78 -12.18
CA VAL A 10 20.70 24.80 -11.43
C VAL A 10 21.96 24.13 -10.88
N CYS A 11 23.09 24.48 -11.49
CA CYS A 11 24.42 24.25 -10.94
C CYS A 11 24.54 24.89 -9.55
N HIS A 12 24.85 24.11 -8.53
CA HIS A 12 25.57 24.64 -7.37
C HIS A 12 26.92 23.93 -7.25
N ARG A 13 27.95 24.62 -7.75
CA ARG A 13 29.36 24.36 -7.47
C ARG A 13 29.56 24.30 -5.96
N GLY A 14 30.10 23.18 -5.48
CA GLY A 14 30.56 23.03 -4.11
C GLY A 14 31.75 23.95 -3.82
N VAL A 15 31.70 24.61 -2.67
CA VAL A 15 32.85 25.22 -2.01
C VAL A 15 32.87 24.64 -0.61
N SER A 16 33.87 23.80 -0.31
CA SER A 16 34.12 23.27 1.03
C SER A 16 34.79 24.35 1.89
N PRO A 17 34.31 24.62 3.12
CA PRO A 17 35.12 25.27 4.14
C PRO A 17 35.76 24.21 5.03
N LEU A 18 37.06 24.00 4.82
CA LEU A 18 37.97 23.44 5.80
C LEU A 18 38.13 24.44 6.94
N LEU A 19 37.53 24.20 8.11
CA LEU A 19 37.90 24.90 9.34
C LEU A 19 37.92 23.93 10.53
N PHE A 20 39.14 23.48 10.82
CA PHE A 20 39.79 23.56 12.13
C PHE A 20 38.91 23.35 13.37
N ARG A 21 39.04 22.18 14.01
CA ARG A 21 38.97 22.12 15.48
C ARG A 21 39.79 20.97 16.04
N SER A 22 41.00 21.30 16.47
CA SER A 22 41.80 20.53 17.41
C SER A 22 41.31 20.83 18.83
N SER A 23 41.00 19.80 19.63
CA SER A 23 41.19 19.80 21.09
C SER A 23 40.79 18.45 21.70
N SER A 24 41.83 17.70 22.02
CA SER A 24 42.05 16.71 23.08
C SER A 24 41.13 16.68 24.33
N LEU A 25 40.90 15.45 24.83
CA LEU A 25 40.60 15.01 26.23
C LEU A 25 39.19 15.41 26.76
N ILE A 26 38.41 14.65 27.54
CA ILE A 26 38.62 13.67 28.61
C ILE A 26 37.36 12.77 28.65
N ARG A 27 37.51 11.47 28.89
CA ARG A 27 36.42 10.52 29.12
C ARG A 27 36.05 10.54 30.62
N PRO A 28 34.86 10.98 31.06
CA PRO A 28 34.46 10.81 32.44
C PRO A 28 33.86 9.40 32.62
N LEU A 29 34.48 8.61 33.48
CA LEU A 29 33.85 7.43 34.09
C LEU A 29 32.75 7.94 35.03
N ALA A 30 31.50 7.85 34.59
CA ALA A 30 30.36 8.05 35.48
C ALA A 30 30.22 6.81 36.38
N VAL A 31 30.50 7.00 37.66
CA VAL A 31 30.21 6.05 38.74
C VAL A 31 28.69 5.85 38.80
N GLN A 32 28.24 4.64 38.49
CA GLN A 32 26.83 4.25 38.62
C GLN A 32 26.54 4.00 40.11
N LYS A 33 25.89 4.97 40.75
CA LYS A 33 25.38 4.84 42.12
C LYS A 33 24.08 4.07 42.07
N ASP A 34 24.15 2.82 42.52
CA ASP A 34 23.00 1.94 42.71
C ASP A 34 22.02 2.59 43.71
N ARG A 35 20.75 2.66 43.34
CA ARG A 35 19.68 3.12 44.21
C ARG A 35 18.44 2.31 43.88
N ASP A 36 18.23 1.29 44.71
CA ASP A 36 17.04 0.47 44.77
C ASP A 36 15.76 1.32 44.82
N CYS A 37 14.85 1.09 43.86
CA CYS A 37 13.44 1.46 43.97
C CYS A 37 12.58 0.44 43.20
N PRO A 38 11.61 -0.22 43.85
CA PRO A 38 10.88 -1.37 43.30
C PRO A 38 9.62 -0.91 42.56
N TYR A 39 9.71 -0.82 41.24
CA TYR A 39 8.54 -1.00 40.36
C TYR A 39 9.04 -1.42 38.98
N HIS A 40 9.06 -2.73 38.71
CA HIS A 40 9.09 -3.23 37.35
C HIS A 40 7.73 -2.96 36.69
N LEU A 41 7.45 -1.69 36.40
CA LEU A 41 6.58 -1.38 35.27
C LEU A 41 7.39 -1.74 34.04
N ILE A 42 7.07 -2.90 33.45
CA ILE A 42 7.53 -3.30 32.13
C ILE A 42 6.91 -2.30 31.16
N SER A 43 7.52 -1.12 31.07
CA SER A 43 7.38 -0.27 29.90
C SER A 43 8.13 -1.01 28.81
N ALA A 44 7.38 -1.78 28.02
CA ALA A 44 7.89 -2.33 26.78
C ALA A 44 8.36 -1.14 25.95
N LYS A 45 9.67 -0.86 26.02
CA LYS A 45 10.31 0.19 25.24
C LYS A 45 10.34 -0.33 23.81
N ILE A 46 9.23 -0.14 23.10
CA ILE A 46 9.16 -0.41 21.66
C ILE A 46 10.27 0.45 21.06
N HIS A 47 11.33 -0.20 20.59
CA HIS A 47 12.42 0.42 19.85
C HIS A 47 11.84 0.82 18.47
N ALA A 48 10.99 1.84 18.46
CA ALA A 48 10.63 2.53 17.24
C ALA A 48 11.88 3.30 16.82
N THR A 49 12.53 2.82 15.76
CA THR A 49 13.59 3.56 15.08
C THR A 49 13.08 4.97 14.80
N PRO A 50 13.87 6.03 15.08
CA PRO A 50 13.42 7.39 14.85
C PRO A 50 13.04 7.54 13.38
N SER A 51 11.82 7.99 13.12
CA SER A 51 11.17 8.12 11.82
C SER A 51 11.77 9.24 10.94
N ASN A 52 13.06 9.54 11.11
CA ASN A 52 13.72 10.68 10.47
C ASN A 52 14.09 10.43 8.99
N TYR A 53 13.71 9.27 8.44
CA TYR A 53 13.94 8.91 7.03
C TYR A 53 12.64 8.80 6.21
N GLY A 54 11.48 9.11 6.80
CA GLY A 54 10.22 9.13 6.08
C GLY A 54 10.01 10.45 5.36
N SER A 55 9.79 10.40 4.03
CA SER A 55 9.02 11.45 3.37
C SER A 55 7.75 11.68 4.18
N GLY A 56 7.44 12.90 4.62
CA GLY A 56 6.27 13.21 5.48
C GLY A 56 4.89 12.89 4.85
N SER A 57 4.85 12.09 3.79
CA SER A 57 3.68 11.61 3.10
C SER A 57 2.99 10.48 3.86
N LYS A 58 1.66 10.58 3.98
CA LYS A 58 0.79 9.54 4.54
C LYS A 58 0.33 8.51 3.50
N ALA A 59 0.94 8.46 2.32
CA ALA A 59 0.46 7.61 1.22
C ALA A 59 0.35 6.12 1.59
N ALA A 60 1.35 5.56 2.28
CA ALA A 60 1.35 4.15 2.67
C ALA A 60 0.24 3.82 3.69
N SER A 61 0.03 4.69 4.70
CA SER A 61 -1.04 4.47 5.67
C SER A 61 -2.42 4.69 5.06
N LEU A 62 -2.58 5.67 4.17
CA LEU A 62 -3.82 5.85 3.40
C LEU A 62 -4.12 4.66 2.49
N HIS A 63 -3.11 4.08 1.84
CA HIS A 63 -3.27 2.88 1.03
C HIS A 63 -3.77 1.71 1.88
N TRP A 64 -3.13 1.46 3.03
CA TRP A 64 -3.55 0.43 3.97
C TRP A 64 -5.00 0.63 4.44
N THR A 65 -5.37 1.86 4.82
CA THR A 65 -6.75 2.18 5.21
C THR A 65 -7.73 1.97 4.05
N GLY A 66 -7.36 2.37 2.83
CA GLY A 66 -8.14 2.17 1.62
C GLY A 66 -8.46 0.70 1.35
N GLU A 67 -7.46 -0.19 1.49
CA GLU A 67 -7.67 -1.64 1.37
C GLU A 67 -8.72 -2.16 2.36
N ARG A 68 -8.67 -1.70 3.62
CA ARG A 68 -9.64 -2.14 4.64
C ARG A 68 -11.05 -1.63 4.36
N ILE A 69 -11.17 -0.36 3.96
CA ILE A 69 -12.46 0.22 3.55
C ILE A 69 -13.04 -0.56 2.38
N LEU A 70 -12.24 -0.84 1.35
CA LEU A 70 -12.70 -1.59 0.19
C LEU A 70 -13.07 -3.03 0.55
N SER A 71 -12.36 -3.67 1.49
CA SER A 71 -12.69 -5.01 1.98
C SER A 71 -14.06 -5.04 2.67
N ILE A 72 -14.34 -4.06 3.53
CA ILE A 72 -15.63 -3.92 4.21
C ILE A 72 -16.74 -3.61 3.19
N ALA A 73 -16.48 -2.74 2.22
CA ALA A 73 -17.42 -2.43 1.16
C ALA A 73 -17.76 -3.69 0.33
N LEU A 74 -16.75 -4.48 -0.06
CA LEU A 74 -16.94 -5.72 -0.81
C LEU A 74 -17.72 -6.77 0.02
N LEU A 75 -17.44 -6.86 1.32
CA LEU A 75 -18.21 -7.71 2.23
C LEU A 75 -19.68 -7.30 2.28
N GLY A 76 -19.98 -6.00 2.31
CA GLY A 76 -21.35 -5.47 2.26
C GLY A 76 -22.02 -5.64 0.90
N LEU A 77 -21.26 -5.65 -0.20
CA LEU A 77 -21.80 -5.85 -1.54
C LEU A 77 -22.33 -7.27 -1.76
N ALA A 78 -21.80 -8.28 -1.07
CA ALA A 78 -22.26 -9.66 -1.20
C ALA A 78 -23.76 -9.84 -0.84
N PRO A 79 -24.25 -9.45 0.35
CA PRO A 79 -25.69 -9.48 0.64
C PRO A 79 -26.48 -8.49 -0.22
N MET A 80 -25.91 -7.33 -0.57
CA MET A 80 -26.59 -6.38 -1.46
C MET A 80 -26.86 -6.96 -2.85
N ALA A 81 -25.92 -7.71 -3.42
CA ALA A 81 -26.09 -8.40 -4.71
C ALA A 81 -27.19 -9.47 -4.66
N TYR A 82 -27.38 -10.11 -3.50
CA TYR A 82 -28.44 -11.10 -3.31
C TYR A 82 -29.83 -10.46 -3.22
N PHE A 83 -29.98 -9.41 -2.40
CA PHE A 83 -31.29 -8.78 -2.17
C PHE A 83 -31.69 -7.77 -3.26
N TYR A 84 -30.72 -7.09 -3.88
CA TYR A 84 -30.94 -6.01 -4.84
C TYR A 84 -30.08 -6.21 -6.11
N PRO A 85 -30.40 -7.21 -6.96
CA PRO A 85 -29.69 -7.48 -8.20
C PRO A 85 -30.05 -6.43 -9.28
N VAL A 86 -29.46 -5.24 -9.17
CA VAL A 86 -29.65 -4.11 -10.09
C VAL A 86 -28.33 -3.73 -10.76
N PRO A 87 -28.34 -3.10 -11.94
CA PRO A 87 -27.11 -2.75 -12.68
C PRO A 87 -26.10 -1.95 -11.85
N ALA A 88 -26.56 -1.04 -10.98
CA ALA A 88 -25.67 -0.29 -10.09
C ALA A 88 -24.84 -1.20 -9.18
N VAL A 89 -25.44 -2.28 -8.65
CA VAL A 89 -24.74 -3.26 -7.83
C VAL A 89 -23.78 -4.08 -8.69
N ASP A 90 -24.15 -4.47 -9.91
CA ASP A 90 -23.27 -5.18 -10.85
C ASP A 90 -21.99 -4.40 -11.17
N TYR A 91 -22.10 -3.11 -11.51
CA TYR A 91 -20.92 -2.28 -11.78
C TYR A 91 -20.09 -2.00 -10.53
N THR A 92 -20.75 -1.78 -9.39
CA THR A 92 -20.04 -1.58 -8.12
C THR A 92 -19.29 -2.85 -7.70
N LEU A 93 -19.90 -4.02 -7.90
CA LEU A 93 -19.29 -5.32 -7.66
C LEU A 93 -18.10 -5.56 -8.59
N ALA A 94 -18.24 -5.25 -9.89
CA ALA A 94 -17.14 -5.33 -10.86
C ALA A 94 -15.94 -4.46 -10.44
N ALA A 95 -16.20 -3.21 -10.03
CA ALA A 95 -15.16 -2.29 -9.58
C ALA A 95 -14.50 -2.77 -8.28
N ALA A 96 -15.30 -3.13 -7.27
CA ALA A 96 -14.81 -3.53 -5.97
C ALA A 96 -14.02 -4.84 -6.01
N LEU A 97 -14.52 -5.87 -6.71
CA LEU A 97 -13.79 -7.13 -6.91
C LEU A 97 -12.46 -6.90 -7.59
N THR A 98 -12.46 -6.13 -8.69
CA THR A 98 -11.24 -5.94 -9.48
C THR A 98 -10.19 -5.14 -8.73
N LEU A 99 -10.59 -4.05 -8.04
CA LEU A 99 -9.68 -3.22 -7.27
C LEU A 99 -9.15 -3.95 -6.03
N HIS A 100 -10.01 -4.69 -5.33
CA HIS A 100 -9.61 -5.47 -4.16
C HIS A 100 -8.60 -6.56 -4.55
N GLY A 101 -8.88 -7.27 -5.66
CA GLY A 101 -7.95 -8.24 -6.23
C GLY A 101 -6.63 -7.60 -6.68
N HIS A 102 -6.67 -6.43 -7.31
CA HIS A 102 -5.47 -5.70 -7.74
C HIS A 102 -4.55 -5.36 -6.56
N TRP A 103 -5.08 -4.78 -5.48
CA TRP A 103 -4.27 -4.49 -4.29
C TRP A 103 -3.80 -5.76 -3.58
N GLY A 104 -4.65 -6.78 -3.46
CA GLY A 104 -4.27 -8.06 -2.85
C GLY A 104 -3.12 -8.75 -3.59
N LEU A 105 -3.20 -8.84 -4.92
CA LEU A 105 -2.11 -9.37 -5.74
C LEU A 105 -0.87 -8.46 -5.72
N GLY A 106 -1.05 -7.14 -5.59
CA GLY A 106 0.05 -6.19 -5.41
C GLY A 106 0.89 -6.48 -4.16
N GLN A 107 0.25 -6.90 -3.06
CA GLN A 107 0.96 -7.34 -1.85
C GLN A 107 1.75 -8.63 -2.10
N VAL A 108 1.14 -9.63 -2.76
CA VAL A 108 1.83 -10.88 -3.14
C VAL A 108 3.06 -10.59 -4.02
N LEU A 109 2.93 -9.68 -4.99
CA LEU A 109 4.04 -9.27 -5.84
C LEU A 109 5.15 -8.59 -5.02
N THR A 110 4.78 -7.72 -4.08
CA THR A 110 5.73 -7.02 -3.20
C THR A 110 6.50 -7.99 -2.30
N ASP A 111 5.83 -9.03 -1.79
CA ASP A 111 6.43 -10.00 -0.88
C ASP A 111 7.35 -11.01 -1.56
N TYR A 112 7.03 -11.40 -2.81
CA TYR A 112 7.70 -12.54 -3.45
C TYR A 112 8.50 -12.22 -4.71
N VAL A 113 8.24 -11.11 -5.40
CA VAL A 113 8.97 -10.73 -6.62
C VAL A 113 10.13 -9.81 -6.28
N HIS A 114 11.35 -10.32 -6.44
CA HIS A 114 12.57 -9.60 -6.08
C HIS A 114 13.35 -9.12 -7.30
N GLY A 115 13.84 -7.87 -7.27
CA GLY A 115 14.68 -7.28 -8.32
C GLY A 115 13.91 -6.34 -9.25
N ASP A 116 14.47 -5.13 -9.43
CA ASP A 116 13.78 -3.97 -10.00
C ASP A 116 13.11 -4.23 -11.35
N SER A 117 13.80 -4.93 -12.27
CA SER A 117 13.25 -5.23 -13.59
C SER A 117 12.05 -6.17 -13.50
N LYS A 118 12.13 -7.22 -12.66
CA LYS A 118 11.03 -8.18 -12.47
C LYS A 118 9.86 -7.52 -11.75
N ILE A 119 10.10 -6.69 -10.73
CA ILE A 119 9.06 -5.92 -10.03
C ILE A 119 8.31 -5.01 -11.00
N LYS A 120 9.03 -4.27 -11.86
CA LYS A 120 8.40 -3.38 -12.86
C LYS A 120 7.56 -4.16 -13.87
N MET A 121 8.08 -5.29 -14.36
CA MET A 121 7.37 -6.14 -15.31
C MET A 121 6.14 -6.79 -14.68
N ALA A 122 6.26 -7.34 -13.48
CA ALA A 122 5.15 -7.95 -12.75
C ALA A 122 4.04 -6.95 -12.46
N ASN A 123 4.38 -5.73 -12.00
CA ASN A 123 3.40 -4.68 -11.78
C ASN A 123 2.72 -4.24 -13.09
N ALA A 124 3.45 -4.12 -14.20
CA ALA A 124 2.84 -3.82 -15.50
C ALA A 124 1.86 -4.91 -15.95
N GLY A 125 2.22 -6.19 -15.74
CA GLY A 125 1.34 -7.32 -16.00
C GLY A 125 0.09 -7.29 -15.11
N LEU A 126 0.23 -6.98 -13.82
CA LEU A 126 -0.89 -6.84 -12.90
C LEU A 126 -1.82 -5.70 -13.31
N PHE A 127 -1.30 -4.55 -13.72
CA PHE A 127 -2.12 -3.46 -14.25
C PHE A 127 -2.90 -3.88 -15.50
N LEU A 128 -2.23 -4.52 -16.47
CA LEU A 128 -2.89 -5.02 -17.67
C LEU A 128 -4.00 -6.03 -17.33
N LEU A 129 -3.70 -7.00 -16.46
CA LEU A 129 -4.65 -8.01 -16.03
C LEU A 129 -5.88 -7.38 -15.36
N SER A 130 -5.67 -6.45 -14.43
CA SER A 130 -6.77 -5.77 -13.74
C SER A 130 -7.58 -4.88 -14.68
N SER A 131 -6.94 -4.17 -15.62
CA SER A 131 -7.65 -3.35 -16.61
C SER A 131 -8.50 -4.21 -17.55
N VAL A 132 -7.96 -5.31 -18.07
CA VAL A 132 -8.70 -6.24 -18.93
C VAL A 132 -9.84 -6.90 -18.15
N THR A 133 -9.61 -7.31 -16.90
CA THR A 133 -10.65 -7.88 -16.04
C THR A 133 -11.79 -6.87 -15.81
N PHE A 134 -11.47 -5.64 -15.41
CA PHE A 134 -12.49 -4.62 -15.14
C PHE A 134 -13.27 -4.27 -16.41
N ALA A 135 -12.58 -4.08 -17.53
CA ALA A 135 -13.22 -3.80 -18.82
C ALA A 135 -14.10 -4.97 -19.26
N GLY A 136 -13.64 -6.21 -19.10
CA GLY A 136 -14.41 -7.41 -19.43
C GLY A 136 -15.67 -7.56 -18.56
N LEU A 137 -15.58 -7.30 -17.26
CA LEU A 137 -16.74 -7.30 -16.37
C LEU A 137 -17.73 -6.17 -16.69
N CYS A 138 -17.24 -4.97 -17.04
CA CYS A 138 -18.10 -3.87 -17.47
C CYS A 138 -18.77 -4.19 -18.81
N TYR A 139 -18.04 -4.77 -19.76
CA TYR A 139 -18.58 -5.23 -21.03
C TYR A 139 -19.66 -6.27 -20.82
N PHE A 140 -19.42 -7.26 -19.95
CA PHE A 140 -20.40 -8.29 -19.58
C PHE A 140 -21.65 -7.68 -18.91
N ASN A 141 -21.49 -6.70 -18.03
CA ASN A 141 -22.61 -5.99 -17.42
C ASN A 141 -23.40 -5.12 -18.40
N TYR A 142 -22.79 -4.68 -19.50
CA TYR A 142 -23.44 -3.82 -20.49
C TYR A 142 -24.09 -4.60 -21.63
N HIS A 143 -23.42 -5.64 -22.12
CA HIS A 143 -23.80 -6.40 -23.32
C HIS A 143 -24.39 -7.77 -23.04
N ASP A 144 -24.35 -8.25 -21.80
CA ASP A 144 -24.88 -9.54 -21.37
C ASP A 144 -25.80 -9.36 -20.14
N VAL A 145 -26.16 -10.47 -19.49
CA VAL A 145 -27.13 -10.51 -18.38
C VAL A 145 -26.69 -9.79 -17.10
N GLY A 146 -25.39 -9.48 -16.94
CA GLY A 146 -24.81 -8.89 -15.72
C GLY A 146 -24.47 -9.91 -14.63
N ILE A 147 -23.52 -9.55 -13.75
CA ILE A 147 -22.90 -10.48 -12.78
C ILE A 147 -23.92 -11.14 -11.86
N CYS A 148 -24.79 -10.36 -11.21
CA CYS A 148 -25.77 -10.87 -10.25
C CYS A 148 -26.71 -11.88 -10.90
N LYS A 149 -27.23 -11.54 -12.09
CA LYS A 149 -28.14 -12.43 -12.83
C LYS A 149 -27.40 -13.64 -13.38
N ALA A 150 -26.17 -13.49 -13.84
CA ALA A 150 -25.33 -14.59 -14.31
C ALA A 150 -25.11 -15.63 -13.22
N VAL A 151 -24.77 -15.20 -12.00
CA VAL A 151 -24.62 -16.10 -10.84
C VAL A 151 -25.94 -16.79 -10.50
N ALA A 152 -27.06 -16.07 -10.52
CA ALA A 152 -28.37 -16.68 -10.27
C ALA A 152 -28.75 -17.72 -11.33
N LEU A 153 -28.48 -17.45 -12.61
CA LEU A 153 -28.70 -18.40 -13.71
C LEU A 153 -27.79 -19.63 -13.57
N LEU A 154 -26.52 -19.42 -13.22
CA LEU A 154 -25.55 -20.50 -12.97
C LEU A 154 -26.00 -21.42 -11.83
N TRP A 155 -26.57 -20.87 -10.76
CA TRP A 155 -27.03 -21.63 -9.60
C TRP A 155 -28.43 -22.25 -9.76
N SER A 156 -29.14 -21.89 -10.84
CA SER A 156 -30.44 -22.49 -11.20
C SER A 156 -30.30 -23.70 -12.12
N LYS A 157 -29.08 -24.08 -12.47
CA LYS A 157 -28.72 -25.28 -13.21
C LYS A 157 -28.41 -26.42 -12.25
#